data_AF-A0A924DAV9-F1
#
_entry.id   AF-A0A924DAV9-F1
#
_cell.length_a   1.000
_cell.length_b   1.000
_cell.length_c   1.000
_cell.angle_alpha   90.00
_cell.angle_beta   90.00
_cell.angle_gamma   90.00
#
_symmetry.space_group_name_H-M   'P 1'
#
loop_
_entity.id
_entity.type
_entity.pdbx_description
1 polymer ?
#
loop_
_entity_poly.entity_id
_entity_poly.type
_entity_poly.pdbx_seq_one_letter_code
_entity_poly.pdbx_strand_id
1 'polypeptide(L)' 'MQSSSIGRALWKASREKEFLRRFLGNMGSALAEEGLVLTDEEMMILRDHKEEWQGLPERAARDRITAIARSHYRE' A
#
# COMPACT_ATOMS: atom_id res chain seq x y z
N MET A 1 1.91 -19.96 3.22
CA MET A 1 1.40 -18.58 3.29
C MET A 1 1.59 -17.94 1.92
N GLN A 2 0.51 -17.75 1.16
CA GLN A 2 0.58 -16.93 -0.05
C GLN A 2 0.63 -15.48 0.42
N SER A 3 1.75 -14.78 0.27
CA SER A 3 1.80 -13.34 0.54
C SER A 3 0.89 -12.62 -0.46
N SER A 4 -0.20 -12.04 0.02
CA SER A 4 -1.15 -11.26 -0.80
C SER A 4 -0.44 -10.14 -1.56
N SER A 5 -0.94 -9.80 -2.75
CA SER A 5 -0.36 -8.73 -3.58
C SER A 5 -0.51 -7.37 -2.89
N ILE A 6 -1.59 -7.20 -2.10
CA ILE A 6 -1.77 -6.05 -1.17
C ILE A 6 -0.61 -5.94 -0.20
N GLY A 7 -0.29 -7.02 0.51
CA GLY A 7 0.79 -7.01 1.50
C GLY A 7 2.08 -6.52 0.86
N ARG A 8 2.46 -7.12 -0.28
CA ARG A 8 3.65 -6.72 -1.03
C ARG A 8 3.65 -5.24 -1.43
N ALA A 9 2.53 -4.72 -1.92
CA ALA A 9 2.38 -3.30 -2.25
C ALA A 9 2.57 -2.40 -1.02
N LEU A 10 1.87 -2.67 0.08
CA LEU A 10 1.95 -1.89 1.31
C LEU A 10 3.35 -1.96 1.94
N TRP A 11 3.98 -3.13 1.91
CA TRP A 11 5.33 -3.32 2.41
C TRP A 11 6.35 -2.52 1.60
N LYS A 12 6.20 -2.53 0.27
CA LYS A 12 7.02 -1.72 -0.62
C LYS A 12 6.84 -0.22 -0.32
N ALA A 13 5.60 0.26 -0.20
CA ALA A 13 5.28 1.63 0.18
C ALA A 13 5.85 2.01 1.56
N SER A 14 5.92 1.08 2.51
CA SER A 14 6.52 1.35 3.82
C SER A 14 8.06 1.52 3.79
N ARG A 15 8.74 1.00 2.77
CA ARG A 15 10.22 0.93 2.72
C ARG A 15 10.83 1.84 1.67
N GLU A 16 10.21 1.97 0.52
CA GLU A 16 10.75 2.68 -0.63
C GLU A 16 10.13 4.07 -0.75
N LYS A 17 10.93 5.12 -0.50
CA LYS A 17 10.45 6.51 -0.45
C LYS A 17 9.86 7.00 -1.77
N GLU A 18 10.51 6.67 -2.89
CA GLU A 18 10.04 7.08 -4.21
C GLU A 18 8.73 6.36 -4.59
N PHE A 19 8.64 5.08 -4.29
CA PHE A 19 7.40 4.32 -4.48
C PHE A 19 6.29 4.86 -3.58
N LEU A 20 6.55 5.13 -2.29
CA LEU A 20 5.58 5.75 -1.38
C LEU A 20 4.99 7.04 -1.94
N ARG A 21 5.83 7.94 -2.47
CA ARG A 21 5.36 9.21 -3.05
C ARG A 21 4.42 9.00 -4.22
N ARG A 22 4.79 8.12 -5.15
CA ARG A 22 3.93 7.75 -6.28
C ARG A 22 2.64 7.09 -5.78
N PHE A 23 2.75 6.20 -4.81
CA PHE A 23 1.65 5.46 -4.22
C PHE A 23 0.63 6.37 -3.52
N LEU A 24 1.08 7.36 -2.75
CA LEU A 24 0.21 8.34 -2.09
C LEU A 24 -0.45 9.30 -3.11
N GLY A 25 0.24 9.64 -4.20
CA GLY A 25 -0.31 10.50 -5.25
C GLY A 25 -1.30 9.77 -6.16
N ASN A 26 -0.86 8.68 -6.79
CA ASN A 26 -1.67 7.82 -7.63
C ASN A 26 -1.30 6.34 -7.42
N MET A 27 -2.01 5.74 -6.47
CA MET A 27 -1.87 4.34 -6.09
C MET A 27 -1.97 3.38 -7.28
N GLY A 28 -2.95 3.55 -8.17
CA GLY A 28 -3.15 2.66 -9.31
C GLY A 28 -1.98 2.70 -10.29
N SER A 29 -1.50 3.91 -10.63
CA SER A 29 -0.31 4.07 -11.48
C SER A 29 0.94 3.49 -10.83
N ALA A 30 1.18 3.78 -9.55
CA ALA A 30 2.34 3.26 -8.83
C ALA A 30 2.39 1.72 -8.83
N LEU A 31 1.23 1.09 -8.60
CA LEU A 31 1.11 -0.37 -8.63
C LEU A 31 1.38 -0.94 -10.02
N ALA A 32 0.80 -0.34 -11.06
CA ALA A 32 0.99 -0.77 -12.45
C ALA A 32 2.45 -0.63 -12.91
N GLU A 33 3.13 0.47 -12.57
CA GLU A 33 4.54 0.70 -12.91
C GLU A 33 5.47 -0.35 -12.30
N GLU A 34 5.14 -0.86 -11.11
CA GLU A 34 5.92 -1.90 -10.42
C GLU A 34 5.48 -3.33 -10.78
N GLY A 35 4.51 -3.49 -11.69
CA GLY A 35 3.96 -4.79 -12.07
C GLY A 35 3.17 -5.48 -10.94
N LEU A 36 2.71 -4.71 -9.94
CA LEU A 36 1.87 -5.20 -8.86
C LEU A 36 0.42 -5.23 -9.32
N VAL A 37 0.00 -6.37 -9.85
CA VAL A 37 -1.39 -6.61 -10.26
C VAL A 37 -2.19 -7.08 -9.06
N LEU A 38 -3.14 -6.26 -8.62
CA LEU A 38 -4.12 -6.62 -7.60
C LEU A 38 -5.41 -7.06 -8.29
N THR A 39 -6.12 -8.00 -7.67
CA THR A 39 -7.51 -8.31 -8.07
C THR A 39 -8.46 -7.16 -7.71
N ASP A 40 -9.68 -7.16 -8.24
CA ASP A 40 -10.70 -6.16 -7.88
C ASP A 40 -11.02 -6.16 -6.37
N GLU A 41 -11.09 -7.34 -5.75
CA GLU A 41 -11.28 -7.49 -4.31
C GLU A 41 -10.10 -6.90 -3.53
N GLU A 42 -8.88 -7.21 -3.97
CA GLU A 42 -7.68 -6.69 -3.33
C GLU A 42 -7.57 -5.15 -3.46
N MET A 43 -7.96 -4.62 -4.62
CA MET A 43 -8.00 -3.18 -4.85
C MET A 43 -9.09 -2.50 -4.03
N MET A 44 -10.21 -3.18 -3.76
CA MET A 44 -11.26 -2.68 -2.88
C MET A 44 -10.77 -2.59 -1.42
N ILE A 45 -10.14 -3.64 -0.91
CA ILE A 45 -9.53 -3.65 0.44
C ILE A 45 -8.48 -2.54 0.55
N LEU A 46 -7.63 -2.38 -0.46
CA LEU A 46 -6.60 -1.34 -0.45
C LEU A 46 -7.19 0.08 -0.43
N ARG A 47 -8.33 0.29 -1.10
CA ARG A 47 -9.05 1.57 -1.10
C ARG A 47 -9.73 1.86 0.24
N ASP A 48 -10.23 0.84 0.92
CA ASP A 48 -10.79 0.97 2.28
C ASP A 48 -9.71 1.47 3.25
N HIS A 49 -8.55 0.82 3.27
CA HIS A 49 -7.39 1.26 4.06
C HIS A 49 -6.87 2.66 3.68
N LYS A 50 -7.08 3.09 2.43
CA LYS A 50 -6.62 4.41 1.98
C LYS A 50 -7.20 5.54 2.82
N GLU A 51 -8.43 5.40 3.31
CA GLU A 51 -9.05 6.40 4.18
C GLU A 51 -8.23 6.65 5.45
N GLU A 52 -7.48 5.65 5.93
CA GLU A 52 -6.67 5.74 7.14
C GLU A 52 -5.41 6.60 6.99
N TRP A 53 -4.91 6.78 5.77
CA TRP A 53 -3.71 7.57 5.50
C TRP A 53 -3.91 8.72 4.51
N GLN A 54 -5.11 8.85 3.94
CA GLN A 54 -5.44 9.96 3.05
C GLN A 54 -5.41 11.29 3.80
N GLY A 55 -4.78 12.30 3.19
CA GLY A 55 -4.65 13.63 3.78
C GLY A 55 -3.60 13.71 4.90
N LEU A 56 -2.99 12.60 5.31
CA LEU A 56 -1.88 12.62 6.24
C LEU A 56 -0.59 13.12 5.58
N PRO A 57 0.30 13.78 6.32
CA PRO A 57 1.67 14.04 5.87
C PRO A 57 2.40 12.74 5.51
N GLU A 58 3.34 12.78 4.55
CA GLU A 58 4.09 11.62 4.03
C GLU A 58 4.60 10.69 5.14
N ARG A 59 5.16 11.26 6.22
CA ARG A 59 5.67 10.50 7.37
C ARG A 59 4.55 9.73 8.11
N ALA A 60 3.45 10.39 8.44
CA ALA A 60 2.34 9.76 9.15
C ALA A 60 1.61 8.74 8.27
N ALA A 61 1.47 9.02 6.97
CA ALA A 61 0.95 8.07 6.00
C ALA A 61 1.82 6.80 5.92
N ARG A 62 3.16 6.97 5.88
CA ARG A 62 4.11 5.85 5.90
C ARG A 62 3.95 5.01 7.17
N ASP A 63 3.88 5.64 8.33
CA ASP A 63 3.72 4.92 9.61
C ASP A 63 2.42 4.11 9.61
N ARG A 64 1.33 4.67 9.06
CA ARG A 64 0.05 3.96 8.96
C ARG A 64 0.09 2.79 7.98
N ILE A 65 0.64 3.00 6.78
CA ILE A 65 0.89 1.94 5.78
C ILE A 65 1.75 0.82 6.37
N THR A 66 2.77 1.15 7.16
CA THR A 66 3.65 0.16 7.82
C THR A 66 2.87 -0.68 8.83
N ALA A 67 1.99 -0.07 9.62
CA ALA A 67 1.16 -0.78 10.59
C ALA A 67 0.21 -1.78 9.89
N ILE A 68 -0.41 -1.37 8.79
CA ILE A 68 -1.35 -2.19 8.02
C ILE A 68 -0.60 -3.32 7.31
N ALA A 69 0.54 -3.01 6.65
CA ALA A 69 1.41 -4.02 6.05
C ALA A 69 1.78 -5.12 7.05
N ARG A 70 2.13 -4.76 8.29
CA ARG A 70 2.48 -5.75 9.33
C ARG A 70 1.33 -6.69 9.69
N SER A 71 0.08 -6.22 9.64
CA SER A 71 -1.10 -7.07 9.88
C SER A 71 -1.19 -8.15 8.80
N HIS A 72 -1.09 -7.76 7.53
CA HIS A 72 -1.21 -8.67 6.38
C HIS A 72 -0.01 -9.61 6.16
N TYR A 73 1.14 -9.39 6.82
CA TYR A 73 2.28 -10.31 6.77
C TYR A 73 2.33 -11.30 7.93
N ARG A 74 1.57 -11.06 9.00
CA ARG A 74 1.55 -11.93 10.18
C ARG A 74 0.52 -13.06 10.09
N GLU A 75 -0.45 -12.96 9.17
CA GLU A 75 -1.47 -13.97 8.84
C GLU A 75 -1.04 -14.83 7.64
#